data_AF-A0A7D9ME33-F1
#
_entry.id   AF-A0A7D9ME33-F1
#
_cell.length_a   1.000
_cell.length_b   1.000
_cell.length_c   1.000
_cell.angle_alpha   90.00
_cell.angle_beta   90.00
_cell.angle_gamma   90.00
#
_symmetry.space_group_name_H-M   'P 1'
#
loop_
_entity.id
_entity.type
_entity.pdbx_description
1 polymer ?
#
loop_
_entity_poly.entity_id
_entity_poly.type
_entity_poly.pdbx_seq_one_letter_code
_entity_poly.pdbx_strand_id
1 'polypeptide(L)'
;QFKSYCDLEDEGGGWIIFLRNDGQDPQLFDQDWETYQNGFGDLNSNFWWGNEFLHLVTKTTSHELKVDLIKSSATGYVKYTGFQ
;
A
#
# COMPACT_ATOMS: atom_id res chain seq x y z
N GLN A 1 13.21 -13.14 -0.67
CA GLN A 1 13.47 -11.69 -0.83
C GLN A 1 12.19 -11.06 -1.35
N PHE A 2 11.59 -10.13 -0.62
CA PHE A 2 10.36 -9.45 -1.04
C PHE A 2 10.73 -8.19 -1.82
N LYS A 3 10.09 -7.98 -2.96
CA LYS A 3 10.19 -6.72 -3.70
C LYS A 3 9.15 -5.76 -3.14
N SER A 4 9.55 -4.51 -2.94
CA SER A 4 8.68 -3.43 -2.50
C SER A 4 8.73 -2.30 -3.53
N TYR A 5 7.68 -1.49 -3.56
CA TYR A 5 7.70 -0.21 -4.24
C TYR A 5 7.92 0.89 -3.20
N CYS A 6 8.89 1.76 -3.43
CA CYS A 6 9.24 2.84 -2.50
C CYS A 6 9.00 4.18 -3.16
N ASP A 7 8.31 5.08 -2.45
CA ASP A 7 8.30 6.50 -2.79
C ASP A 7 9.48 7.18 -2.06
N LEU A 8 10.34 7.81 -2.86
CA LEU A 8 11.57 8.46 -2.40
C LEU A 8 11.49 9.99 -2.49
N GLU A 9 10.38 10.54 -2.98
CA GLU A 9 10.21 11.97 -3.24
C GLU A 9 9.25 12.62 -2.25
N ASP A 10 8.16 11.94 -1.89
CA ASP A 10 7.13 12.49 -1.01
C ASP A 10 7.67 12.76 0.40
N GLU A 11 7.64 14.02 0.82
CA GLU A 11 8.10 14.50 2.14
C GLU A 11 9.53 14.08 2.54
N GLY A 12 10.42 13.94 1.56
CA GLY A 12 11.79 13.45 1.81
C GLY A 12 11.93 11.93 1.70
N GLY A 13 10.86 11.25 1.28
CA GLY A 13 10.84 9.84 0.90
C GLY A 13 10.79 8.87 2.08
N GLY A 14 11.11 7.61 1.79
CA GLY A 14 11.15 6.53 2.78
C GLY A 14 9.83 5.80 2.96
N TRP A 15 8.84 6.06 2.10
CA TRP A 15 7.55 5.41 2.14
C TRP A 15 7.57 4.09 1.38
N ILE A 16 7.13 3.01 2.03
CA ILE A 16 6.82 1.76 1.37
C ILE A 16 5.36 1.82 0.92
N ILE A 17 5.13 1.68 -0.39
CA ILE A 17 3.77 1.59 -0.93
C ILE A 17 3.33 0.13 -0.85
N PHE A 18 2.25 -0.12 -0.13
CA PHE A 18 1.70 -1.48 0.03
C PHE A 18 0.35 -1.70 -0.67
N LEU A 19 -0.32 -0.62 -1.11
CA LEU A 19 -1.54 -0.65 -1.90
C LEU A 19 -1.46 0.44 -2.97
N ARG A 20 -1.78 0.09 -4.21
CA ARG A 20 -2.13 1.06 -5.27
C ARG A 20 -3.38 0.58 -5.98
N ASN A 21 -4.37 1.45 -6.14
CA ASN A 21 -5.60 1.17 -6.88
C ASN A 21 -6.05 2.44 -7.62
N ASP A 22 -5.96 2.42 -8.95
CA ASP A 22 -6.44 3.49 -9.84
C ASP A 22 -7.95 3.44 -10.12
N GLY A 23 -8.65 2.43 -9.61
CA GLY A 23 -10.09 2.23 -9.75
C GLY A 23 -10.54 1.70 -11.12
N GLN A 24 -9.62 1.32 -12.01
CA GLN A 24 -9.96 0.85 -13.36
C GLN A 24 -10.35 -0.64 -13.40
N ASP A 25 -9.85 -1.47 -12.48
CA ASP A 25 -10.15 -2.90 -12.39
C ASP A 25 -10.69 -3.28 -11.00
N PRO A 26 -12.02 -3.27 -10.81
CA PRO A 26 -12.62 -3.63 -9.53
C PRO A 26 -12.48 -5.13 -9.19
N GLN A 27 -12.30 -6.01 -10.18
CA GLN A 27 -12.16 -7.45 -9.94
C GLN A 27 -10.80 -7.80 -9.35
N LEU A 28 -9.77 -6.99 -9.62
CA LEU A 28 -8.44 -7.21 -9.05
C LEU A 28 -8.44 -7.26 -7.52
N PHE A 29 -9.36 -6.53 -6.87
CA PHE A 29 -9.48 -6.49 -5.40
C PHE A 29 -10.66 -7.31 -4.86
N ASP A 30 -11.37 -8.08 -5.68
CA ASP A 30 -12.36 -9.05 -5.22
C ASP A 30 -11.70 -10.42 -5.05
N GLN A 31 -10.90 -10.56 -4.00
CA GLN A 31 -10.02 -11.70 -3.77
C GLN A 31 -10.31 -12.39 -2.43
N ASP A 32 -9.94 -13.67 -2.34
CA ASP A 32 -10.06 -14.45 -1.11
C ASP A 32 -8.95 -14.13 -0.09
N TRP A 33 -9.09 -14.70 1.11
CA TRP A 33 -8.16 -14.49 2.20
C TRP A 33 -6.72 -14.90 1.86
N GLU A 34 -6.54 -16.05 1.22
CA GLU A 34 -5.21 -16.57 0.88
C GLU A 34 -4.48 -15.64 -0.10
N THR A 35 -5.23 -15.09 -1.06
CA THR A 35 -4.72 -14.12 -2.02
C THR A 35 -4.33 -12.81 -1.33
N TYR A 36 -5.16 -12.30 -0.42
CA TYR A 36 -4.80 -11.12 0.40
C TYR A 36 -3.62 -11.37 1.34
N GLN A 37 -3.48 -12.60 1.86
CA GLN A 37 -2.36 -12.97 2.72
C GLN A 37 -1.03 -12.89 1.95
N ASN A 38 -1.01 -13.43 0.74
CA ASN A 38 0.19 -13.52 -0.11
C ASN A 38 0.50 -12.25 -0.92
N GLY A 39 -0.53 -11.43 -1.18
CA GLY A 39 -0.42 -10.28 -2.08
C GLY A 39 -0.69 -10.64 -3.55
N PHE A 40 -1.03 -9.63 -4.34
CA PHE A 40 -1.43 -9.78 -5.75
C PHE A 40 -1.25 -8.48 -6.53
N GLY A 41 -1.31 -8.57 -7.86
CA GLY A 41 -1.14 -7.44 -8.78
C GLY A 41 0.30 -7.21 -9.22
N ASP A 42 0.58 -6.03 -9.75
CA ASP A 42 1.91 -5.62 -10.25
C ASP A 42 2.38 -4.37 -9.51
N LEU A 43 3.58 -4.43 -8.93
CA LEU A 43 4.21 -3.31 -8.22
C LEU A 43 4.36 -2.04 -9.08
N ASN A 44 4.34 -2.17 -10.40
CA ASN A 44 4.37 -1.03 -11.32
C ASN A 44 2.98 -0.44 -11.63
N SER A 45 1.90 -1.10 -11.20
CA SER A 45 0.50 -0.66 -11.41
C SER A 45 -0.34 -0.88 -10.14
N ASN A 46 -1.52 -1.49 -10.25
CA ASN A 46 -2.38 -1.81 -9.12
C ASN A 46 -1.90 -3.08 -8.42
N PHE A 47 -1.81 -3.03 -7.09
CA PHE A 47 -1.41 -4.18 -6.28
C PHE A 47 -1.83 -4.07 -4.82
N TRP A 48 -1.81 -5.23 -4.16
CA TRP A 48 -1.80 -5.39 -2.72
C TRP A 48 -0.53 -6.14 -2.32
N TRP A 49 0.27 -5.59 -1.42
CA TRP A 49 1.58 -6.15 -1.09
C TRP A 49 1.51 -7.48 -0.35
N GLY A 50 0.42 -7.73 0.39
CA GLY A 50 0.19 -8.95 1.15
C GLY A 50 0.17 -8.71 2.66
N ASN A 51 -0.80 -9.31 3.35
CA ASN A 51 -0.99 -9.11 4.80
C ASN A 51 0.19 -9.64 5.61
N GLU A 52 0.80 -10.76 5.19
CA GLU A 52 1.93 -11.35 5.90
C GLU A 52 3.15 -10.41 5.86
N PHE A 53 3.41 -9.77 4.72
CA PHE A 53 4.51 -8.81 4.58
C PHE A 53 4.26 -7.53 5.36
N LEU A 54 3.05 -6.98 5.25
CA LEU A 54 2.63 -5.82 6.05
C LEU A 54 2.86 -6.08 7.53
N HIS A 55 2.34 -7.18 8.06
CA HIS A 55 2.52 -7.54 9.47
C HIS A 55 4.00 -7.72 9.86
N LEU A 56 4.82 -8.34 9.01
CA LEU A 56 6.23 -8.53 9.28
C LEU A 56 7.00 -7.20 9.40
N VAL A 57 6.62 -6.19 8.62
CA VAL A 57 7.27 -4.87 8.64
C VAL A 57 6.75 -4.02 9.79
N THR A 58 5.44 -4.00 10.01
CA THR A 58 4.82 -3.11 11.00
C THR A 58 4.95 -3.58 12.45
N LYS A 59 5.18 -4.89 12.69
CA LYS A 59 5.23 -5.44 14.06
C LYS A 59 6.46 -5.04 14.89
N THR A 60 7.56 -4.63 14.26
CA THR A 60 8.87 -4.49 14.94
C THR A 60 9.15 -3.06 15.41
N THR A 61 8.57 -2.07 14.73
CA THR A 61 8.82 -0.64 14.98
C THR A 61 7.52 0.13 14.78
N SER A 62 7.36 1.26 15.46
CA SER A 62 6.24 2.16 15.18
C SER A 62 6.35 2.70 13.75
N HIS A 63 5.30 2.50 12.96
CA HIS A 63 5.18 3.07 11.63
C HIS A 63 4.04 4.09 11.60
N GLU A 64 4.16 5.06 10.70
CA GLU A 64 3.03 5.89 10.31
C GLU A 64 2.41 5.37 9.00
N LEU A 65 1.13 5.64 8.84
CA LEU A 65 0.38 5.33 7.63
C LEU A 65 -0.07 6.62 6.99
N LYS A 66 0.27 6.81 5.71
CA LYS A 66 -0.30 7.83 4.84
C LYS A 66 -1.21 7.18 3.79
N VAL A 67 -2.38 7.76 3.56
CA VAL A 67 -3.29 7.34 2.48
C VAL A 67 -3.57 8.53 1.58
N ASP A 68 -3.03 8.49 0.37
CA ASP A 68 -3.30 9.48 -0.68
C ASP A 68 -4.55 9.09 -1.47
N LEU A 69 -5.47 10.04 -1.63
CA LEU A 69 -6.70 9.92 -2.39
C LEU A 69 -6.72 10.96 -3.51
N ILE A 70 -6.77 10.47 -4.75
CA ILE A 70 -6.76 11.29 -5.95
C ILE A 70 -8.12 11.18 -6.63
N LYS A 71 -8.74 12.32 -6.90
CA LYS A 71 -9.94 12.46 -7.74
C LYS A 71 -9.63 13.45 -8.86
N SER A 72 -10.45 13.42 -9.92
CA SER A 72 -10.29 14.32 -11.06
C SER A 72 -10.26 15.82 -10.70
N SER A 73 -10.92 16.22 -9.61
CA SER A 73 -11.04 17.61 -9.18
C SER A 73 -10.14 18.00 -8.00
N ALA A 74 -9.59 17.03 -7.27
CA ALA A 74 -8.86 17.29 -6.04
C ALA A 74 -8.01 16.10 -5.62
N THR A 75 -6.90 16.39 -4.97
CA THR A 75 -6.08 15.44 -4.23
C THR A 75 -6.14 15.75 -2.73
N GLY A 76 -6.04 14.72 -1.90
CA GLY A 76 -5.96 14.87 -0.46
C GLY A 76 -5.34 13.64 0.16
N TYR A 77 -4.89 13.76 1.41
CA TYR A 77 -4.33 12.64 2.14
C TYR A 77 -4.76 12.65 3.60
N VAL A 78 -4.67 11.49 4.25
CA VAL A 78 -4.79 11.34 5.69
C VAL A 78 -3.56 10.63 6.24
N LYS A 79 -3.15 10.99 7.46
CA LYS A 79 -2.04 10.35 8.17
C LYS A 79 -2.47 9.83 9.53
N TYR A 80 -1.91 8.68 9.88
CA TYR A 80 -2.02 8.07 11.20
C TYR A 80 -0.61 7.86 11.75
N THR A 81 -0.36 8.36 12.96
CA THR A 81 0.96 8.29 13.59
C THR A 81 1.30 6.92 14.19
N GLY A 82 0.32 6.01 14.26
CA GLY A 82 0.50 4.66 14.79
C GLY A 82 -0.19 3.64 13.90
N PHE A 83 0.61 2.84 13.20
CA PHE A 83 0.17 1.75 12.33
C PHE A 83 0.95 0.48 12.67
N GLN A 84 0.22 -0.62 12.87
CA GLN A 84 0.72 -1.94 13.29
C GLN A 84 -0.02 -3.05 12.56
#